data_AF-A0A9D8KXU5-F1
#
_entry.id   AF-A0A9D8KXU5-F1
#
_cell.length_a   1.000
_cell.length_b   1.000
_cell.length_c   1.000
_cell.angle_alpha   90.00
_cell.angle_beta   90.00
_cell.angle_gamma   90.00
#
_symmetry.space_group_name_H-M   'P 1'
#
loop_
_entity.id
_entity.type
_entity.pdbx_description
1 polymer ?
#
loop_
_entity_poly.entity_id
_entity_poly.type
_entity_poly.pdbx_seq_one_letter_code
_entity_poly.pdbx_strand_id
1 'polypeptide(L)' 'LHLRAVTLGAYGAPSVPVLSGLKADDWVVAAGGHLLREGQPVTAVDRGNKPVMQAAAKQGD' A
#
# COMPACT_ATOMS: atom_id res chain seq x y z
N LEU A 1 -8.39 3.73 1.19
CA LEU A 1 -7.01 3.75 1.74
C LEU A 1 -7.00 4.45 3.08
N HIS A 2 -5.99 4.24 3.91
CA HIS A 2 -5.84 4.93 5.19
C HIS A 2 -4.39 5.39 5.42
N LEU A 3 -4.23 6.55 6.02
CA LEU A 3 -2.96 7.09 6.50
C LEU A 3 -2.53 6.28 7.72
N ARG A 4 -1.30 5.78 7.66
CA ARG A 4 -0.70 4.97 8.71
C ARG A 4 0.61 5.61 9.14
N ALA A 5 0.71 5.93 10.42
CA ALA A 5 1.99 6.36 11.00
C ALA A 5 2.98 5.19 10.96
N VAL A 6 4.21 5.47 10.51
CA VAL A 6 5.31 4.50 10.41
C VAL A 6 6.58 5.10 10.98
N THR A 7 7.47 4.25 11.48
CA THR A 7 8.84 4.66 11.81
C THR A 7 9.76 4.28 10.65
N LEU A 8 10.50 5.25 10.12
CA LEU A 8 11.44 5.05 9.03
C LEU A 8 12.87 4.89 9.56
N GLY A 9 13.69 4.16 8.82
CA GLY A 9 15.14 4.12 8.99
C GLY A 9 15.84 5.25 8.23
N ALA A 10 17.14 5.09 8.00
CA ALA A 10 17.92 6.05 7.22
C ALA A 10 17.44 6.12 5.76
N TYR A 11 17.43 7.33 5.20
CA TYR A 11 17.09 7.54 3.79
C TYR A 11 18.25 7.10 2.90
N GLY A 12 18.01 6.11 2.05
CA GLY A 12 18.95 5.65 1.02
C GLY A 12 18.53 6.12 -0.38
N ALA A 13 19.44 6.03 -1.34
CA ALA A 13 19.17 6.45 -2.71
C ALA A 13 18.04 5.66 -3.40
N PRO A 14 17.99 4.30 -3.37
CA PRO A 14 16.89 3.58 -3.99
C PRO A 14 15.72 3.29 -3.04
N SER A 15 15.90 3.47 -1.72
CA SER A 15 14.96 2.94 -0.73
C SER A 15 15.11 3.55 0.65
N VAL A 16 14.03 3.53 1.41
CA VAL A 16 13.97 3.88 2.84
C VAL A 16 13.41 2.68 3.62
N PRO A 17 14.10 2.13 4.63
CA PRO A 17 13.56 1.05 5.44
C PRO A 17 12.36 1.51 6.28
N VAL A 18 11.31 0.70 6.36
CA VAL A 18 10.22 0.87 7.33
C VAL A 18 10.52 -0.04 8.53
N LEU A 19 10.75 0.56 9.70
CA LEU A 19 11.15 -0.16 10.92
C LEU A 19 9.94 -0.64 11.73
N SER A 20 8.83 0.08 11.67
CA SER A 20 7.59 -0.27 12.37
C SER A 20 6.36 0.43 11.76
N GLY A 21 5.16 -0.04 12.13
CA GLY A 21 3.88 0.57 11.75
C GLY A 21 3.11 -0.17 10.66
N LEU A 22 3.74 -1.12 9.96
CA LEU A 22 3.14 -1.97 8.93
C LEU A 22 3.25 -3.45 9.27
N LYS A 23 2.30 -4.25 8.80
CA LYS A 23 2.39 -5.71 8.70
C LYS A 23 2.97 -6.13 7.35
N ALA A 24 3.49 -7.35 7.28
CA ALA A 24 4.12 -7.86 6.06
C ALA A 24 3.16 -7.98 4.86
N ASP A 25 1.87 -8.13 5.14
CA ASP A 25 0.78 -8.28 4.17
C ASP A 25 0.00 -6.97 3.90
N ASP A 26 0.38 -5.86 4.53
CA ASP A 26 -0.26 -4.57 4.29
C ASP A 26 0.01 -4.08 2.87
N TRP A 27 -1.05 -3.63 2.21
CA TRP A 27 -0.95 -2.93 0.92
C TRP A 27 -0.57 -1.47 1.15
N VAL A 28 0.39 -0.98 0.36
CA VAL A 28 0.87 0.41 0.43
C VAL A 28 0.72 1.12 -0.90
N VAL A 29 0.54 2.43 -0.84
CA VAL A 29 0.62 3.31 -2.01
C VAL A 29 2.09 3.57 -2.30
N ALA A 30 2.61 2.99 -3.38
CA ALA A 30 4.02 3.15 -3.77
C ALA A 30 4.30 4.42 -4.59
N ALA A 31 3.29 4.98 -5.26
CA ALA A 31 3.42 6.17 -6.10
C ALA A 31 2.15 7.03 -6.06
N GLY A 32 2.29 8.34 -6.26
CA GLY A 32 1.15 9.27 -6.40
C GLY A 32 0.41 9.61 -5.09
N GLY A 33 0.97 9.31 -3.92
CA GLY A 33 0.30 9.53 -2.63
C GLY A 33 -0.15 10.98 -2.36
N HIS A 34 0.51 11.98 -2.96
CA HIS A 34 0.13 13.40 -2.83
C HIS A 34 -1.22 13.75 -3.51
N LEU A 35 -1.76 12.87 -4.34
CA LEU A 35 -3.06 13.04 -5.02
C LEU A 35 -4.22 12.44 -4.22
N LEU A 36 -3.92 11.65 -3.19
CA LEU A 36 -4.89 10.82 -2.49
C LEU A 36 -5.36 11.48 -1.19
N ARG A 37 -6.62 11.26 -0.85
CA ARG A 37 -7.22 11.67 0.42
C ARG A 37 -7.46 10.46 1.34
N GLU A 38 -7.49 10.72 2.64
CA GLU A 38 -7.87 9.71 3.64
C GLU A 38 -9.22 9.07 3.30
N GLY A 39 -9.33 7.75 3.44
CA GLY A 39 -10.56 7.01 3.14
C GLY A 39 -10.88 6.85 1.65
N GLN A 40 -10.12 7.47 0.73
CA GLN A 40 -10.42 7.41 -0.70
C GLN A 40 -10.37 5.97 -1.24
N PRO A 41 -11.39 5.52 -2.00
CA PRO A 41 -11.35 4.25 -2.72
C PRO A 41 -10.26 4.26 -3.78
N VAL A 42 -9.52 3.16 -3.89
CA VAL A 42 -8.44 2.98 -4.87
C VAL A 42 -8.47 1.58 -5.46
N THR A 43 -8.01 1.44 -6.70
CA THR A 43 -7.81 0.15 -7.35
C THR A 43 -6.45 -0.41 -6.95
N ALA A 44 -6.42 -1.65 -6.47
CA ALA A 44 -5.18 -2.34 -6.16
C ALA A 44 -4.42 -2.70 -7.45
N VAL A 45 -3.10 -2.54 -7.44
CA VAL A 45 -2.22 -2.86 -8.56
C VAL A 45 -1.03 -3.71 -8.11
N ASP A 46 -0.54 -4.59 -8.98
CA ASP A 46 0.67 -5.37 -8.73
C ASP A 46 1.95 -4.50 -8.79
N ARG A 47 3.11 -5.11 -8.57
CA ARG A 47 4.41 -4.41 -8.64
C ARG A 47 4.75 -3.89 -10.04
N GLY A 48 4.10 -4.40 -11.08
CA GLY A 48 4.18 -3.90 -12.45
C GLY A 48 3.15 -2.81 -12.77
N ASN A 49 2.46 -2.28 -11.76
CA ASN A 49 1.39 -1.29 -11.88
C ASN A 49 0.23 -1.76 -12.77
N LYS A 50 -0.11 -3.05 -12.73
CA LYS A 50 -1.28 -3.62 -13.41
C LYS A 50 -2.38 -3.91 -12.39
N PRO A 51 -3.67 -3.64 -12.70
CA PRO A 51 -4.76 -3.97 -11.78
C PRO A 51 -4.71 -5.45 -11.37
N VAL A 52 -4.79 -5.69 -10.06
CA VAL A 52 -5.03 -7.06 -9.58
C VAL A 52 -6.52 -7.33 -9.66
N MET A 53 -6.92 -8.24 -10.56
CA MET A 53 -8.27 -8.80 -10.50
C MET A 53 -8.33 -9.67 -9.25
N GLN A 54 -9.12 -9.27 -8.26
CA GLN A 54 -9.49 -10.21 -7.20
C GLN A 54 -10.22 -11.36 -7.87
N ALA A 55 -9.67 -12.59 -7.78
CA ALA A 55 -10.51 -13.76 -7.95
C ALA A 55 -11.65 -13.59 -6.95
N ALA A 56 -12.90 -13.63 -7.43
CA ALA A 56 -14.08 -13.40 -6.60
C ALA A 56 -13.91 -14.18 -5.29
N ALA A 57 -13.81 -13.44 -4.18
CA ALA A 57 -13.85 -14.07 -2.88
C ALA A 57 -15.14 -14.88 -2.85
N LYS A 58 -15.04 -16.21 -2.69
CA LYS A 58 -16.20 -17.02 -2.36
C LYS A 58 -16.84 -16.36 -1.15
N GLN A 59 -17.99 -15.77 -1.37
CA GLN A 59 -18.87 -15.30 -0.31
C GLN A 59 -19.25 -16.58 0.47
N GLY A 60 -18.54 -16.78 1.58
CA GLY A 60 -18.70 -17.93 2.44
C GLY A 60 -19.93 -17.74 3.32
N ASP A 61 -20.74 -18.79 3.30
CA ASP A 61 -21.91 -19.18 4.11
C ASP A 61 -21.99 -18.58 5.53
#